data_AF-A0A359CXR2-F1
#
_entry.id   AF-A0A359CXR2-F1
#
_cell.length_a   1.000
_cell.length_b   1.000
_cell.length_c   1.000
_cell.angle_alpha   90.00
_cell.angle_beta   90.00
_cell.angle_gamma   90.00
#
_symmetry.space_group_name_H-M   'P 1'
#
loop_
_entity.id
_entity.type
_entity.pdbx_description
1 polymer ?
#
loop_
_entity_poly.entity_id
_entity_poly.type
_entity_poly.pdbx_seq_one_letter_code
_entity_poly.pdbx_strand_id
1 'polypeptide(L)'
;MSKKINLFPLLFIAPFLCLVANATPVHISVPSGFKYVLSGNVILSVTGNLTVNGTFSASSSSTVKFCGTALQQIGGSSGVNTFQNVVFNNSANFKLLGDVTVNGITSLSGGIVCTGTKTLILPSSASFSPATGSATSFIDGKIKKTGNNASFIFPTGDIQEASVVWAPVEIAAWDNSNDFTAHYTFKSPNDSLGIHTWQDGYSLDAGLDHVSGKEFWLIDRTGAGTQTPTITLYWKDAVKSDILGNAIPNSSSTAYDADALADLTLVHWNGSQWDDMGGTASGTWPTGQITNTTAFSSYSPITFGSKTGKNPLPIELLAFSANCNNNNVVINWETASETNNSYFSVERSTNAQDWYVIATIQGAGNSNQNLLYSYTDTDISEEGLYYYRLGNIDYNGVIEYSNTVSTSCNKEPFSIISIYPNPVINEMHFMVCSSENTEVEASVTDVLGRVLILRKFPIEKGVTHLSMNVSNLNCALYFFKINTIDGLSMDCKQLKIGN
;
A
#
# COMPACT_ATOMS: atom_id res chain seq x y z
N MET A 1 -10.44 -30.53 -49.13
CA MET A 1 -9.71 -29.63 -50.05
C MET A 1 -8.53 -29.02 -49.31
N SER A 2 -7.32 -29.46 -49.64
CA SER A 2 -6.07 -29.04 -49.02
C SER A 2 -5.58 -27.74 -49.67
N LYS A 3 -5.51 -26.64 -48.93
CA LYS A 3 -4.72 -25.47 -49.31
C LYS A 3 -3.41 -25.49 -48.51
N LYS A 4 -2.37 -26.07 -49.10
CA LYS A 4 -0.98 -25.78 -48.74
C LYS A 4 -0.72 -24.30 -49.05
N ILE A 5 -0.56 -23.49 -48.03
CA ILE A 5 0.11 -22.19 -48.16
C ILE A 5 1.55 -22.43 -47.72
N ASN A 6 2.44 -22.57 -48.71
CA ASN A 6 3.89 -22.49 -48.50
C ASN A 6 4.22 -21.03 -48.18
N LEU A 7 4.39 -20.71 -46.89
CA LEU A 7 5.03 -19.48 -46.44
C LEU A 7 6.39 -19.87 -45.85
N PHE A 8 7.42 -19.81 -46.69
CA PHE A 8 8.79 -19.47 -46.32
C PHE A 8 9.41 -18.77 -47.54
N PRO A 9 10.15 -17.67 -47.33
CA PRO A 9 11.55 -17.84 -46.94
C PRO A 9 11.77 -17.45 -45.49
N LEU A 10 12.79 -18.06 -44.91
CA LEU A 10 13.22 -17.89 -43.54
C LEU A 10 13.42 -16.41 -43.25
N LEU A 11 12.66 -15.86 -42.30
CA LEU A 11 13.19 -14.76 -41.52
C LEU A 11 14.12 -15.39 -40.49
N PHE A 12 15.37 -15.61 -40.88
CA PHE A 12 16.45 -15.74 -39.91
C PHE A 12 16.55 -14.40 -39.19
N ILE A 13 15.86 -14.26 -38.06
CA ILE A 13 16.23 -13.22 -37.09
C ILE A 13 17.53 -13.75 -36.47
N ALA A 14 18.66 -13.26 -36.99
CA ALA A 14 19.96 -13.49 -36.41
C ALA A 14 19.93 -13.12 -34.91
N PRO A 15 20.66 -13.83 -34.04
CA PRO A 15 20.71 -13.53 -32.62
C PRO A 15 21.60 -12.29 -32.43
N PHE A 16 21.05 -11.11 -32.68
CA PHE A 16 21.73 -9.85 -32.42
C PHE A 16 21.23 -9.23 -31.11
N LEU A 17 22.17 -9.16 -30.19
CA LEU A 17 22.42 -8.09 -29.22
C LEU A 17 21.24 -7.14 -28.94
N CYS A 18 20.78 -7.20 -27.69
CA CYS A 18 19.85 -6.25 -27.10
C CYS A 18 20.51 -4.85 -27.05
N LEU A 19 20.36 -4.07 -28.12
CA LEU A 19 20.67 -2.64 -28.18
C LEU A 19 19.69 -2.02 -29.17
N VAL A 20 18.67 -1.28 -28.70
CA VAL A 20 18.50 0.16 -28.95
C VAL A 20 17.42 0.70 -28.00
N ALA A 21 17.72 1.77 -27.26
CA ALA A 21 16.77 2.52 -26.44
C ALA A 21 15.69 3.27 -27.27
N ASN A 22 15.71 3.16 -28.61
CA ASN A 22 14.84 3.87 -29.55
C ASN A 22 14.25 2.97 -30.66
N ALA A 23 14.29 1.64 -30.53
CA ALA A 23 13.66 0.75 -31.50
C ALA A 23 12.16 0.59 -31.21
N THR A 24 11.33 0.65 -32.26
CA THR A 24 9.89 0.36 -32.15
C THR A 24 9.67 -1.01 -31.51
N PRO A 25 8.82 -1.13 -30.48
CA PRO A 25 8.55 -2.41 -29.83
C PRO A 25 8.08 -3.48 -30.82
N VAL A 26 8.68 -4.67 -30.75
CA VAL A 26 8.29 -5.81 -31.59
C VAL A 26 7.18 -6.57 -30.86
N HIS A 27 5.96 -6.38 -31.35
CA HIS A 27 4.80 -7.15 -30.92
C HIS A 27 4.69 -8.44 -31.73
N ILE A 28 4.45 -9.55 -31.05
CA ILE A 28 4.21 -10.85 -31.66
C ILE A 28 2.77 -11.24 -31.35
N SER A 29 2.00 -11.53 -32.39
CA SER A 29 0.64 -12.03 -32.27
C SER A 29 0.50 -13.34 -33.03
N VAL A 30 -0.07 -14.35 -32.37
CA VAL A 30 -0.48 -15.63 -32.96
C VAL A 30 -2.00 -15.67 -32.94
N PRO A 31 -2.69 -15.26 -34.02
CA PRO A 31 -4.15 -15.24 -34.04
C PRO A 31 -4.76 -16.65 -34.00
N SER A 32 -6.06 -16.72 -33.70
CA SER A 32 -6.79 -17.99 -33.75
C SER A 32 -6.68 -18.64 -35.13
N GLY A 33 -6.50 -19.96 -35.16
CA GLY A 33 -6.30 -20.73 -36.39
C GLY A 33 -4.86 -20.71 -36.94
N PHE A 34 -3.95 -19.92 -36.37
CA PHE A 34 -2.53 -19.91 -36.75
C PHE A 34 -1.66 -20.68 -35.76
N LYS A 35 -0.51 -21.16 -36.24
CA LYS A 35 0.51 -21.84 -35.44
C LYS A 35 1.85 -21.13 -35.57
N TYR A 36 2.48 -20.86 -34.44
CA TYR A 36 3.86 -20.38 -34.36
C TYR A 36 4.75 -21.49 -33.77
N VAL A 37 5.89 -21.77 -34.41
CA VAL A 37 6.78 -22.88 -34.03
C VAL A 37 8.21 -22.40 -33.84
N LEU A 38 8.74 -22.56 -32.62
CA LEU A 38 10.16 -22.43 -32.32
C LEU A 38 10.83 -23.82 -32.38
N SER A 39 11.58 -24.07 -33.44
CA SER A 39 12.28 -25.34 -33.67
C SER A 39 13.78 -25.19 -33.39
N GLY A 40 14.35 -26.12 -32.62
CA GLY A 40 15.78 -26.09 -32.26
C GLY A 40 16.10 -25.10 -31.14
N ASN A 41 17.38 -24.81 -30.94
CA ASN A 41 17.88 -23.88 -29.92
C ASN A 41 17.73 -22.43 -30.42
N VAL A 42 16.53 -21.87 -30.26
CA VAL A 42 16.17 -20.53 -30.74
C VAL A 42 15.77 -19.65 -29.57
N ILE A 43 16.27 -18.41 -29.57
CA ILE A 43 15.84 -17.36 -28.65
C ILE A 43 14.93 -16.39 -29.41
N LEU A 44 13.66 -16.34 -29.03
CA LEU A 44 12.71 -15.35 -29.51
C LEU A 44 12.74 -14.12 -28.59
N SER A 45 13.42 -13.06 -29.02
CA SER A 45 13.45 -11.79 -28.30
C SER A 45 12.20 -10.96 -28.59
N VAL A 46 11.50 -10.54 -27.54
CA VAL A 46 10.27 -9.75 -27.59
C VAL A 46 10.50 -8.43 -26.86
N THR A 47 10.39 -7.31 -27.58
CA THR A 47 10.50 -5.96 -27.00
C THR A 47 9.13 -5.27 -26.80
N GLY A 48 8.07 -5.81 -27.39
CA GLY A 48 6.67 -5.43 -27.16
C GLY A 48 5.87 -6.54 -26.47
N ASN A 49 4.62 -6.78 -26.91
CA ASN A 49 3.74 -7.80 -26.32
C ASN A 49 3.84 -9.13 -27.08
N LEU A 50 3.59 -10.25 -26.38
CA LEU A 50 3.38 -11.57 -26.99
C LEU A 50 1.94 -12.03 -26.73
N THR A 51 1.08 -11.93 -27.75
CA THR A 51 -0.31 -12.36 -27.69
C THR A 51 -0.51 -13.69 -28.41
N VAL A 52 -1.01 -14.72 -27.74
CA VAL A 52 -1.19 -16.07 -28.30
C VAL A 52 -2.66 -16.50 -28.19
N ASN A 53 -3.40 -16.37 -29.29
CA ASN A 53 -4.80 -16.83 -29.41
C ASN A 53 -4.93 -18.06 -30.34
N GLY A 54 -3.84 -18.47 -31.00
CA GLY A 54 -3.70 -19.69 -31.79
C GLY A 54 -2.86 -20.75 -31.07
N THR A 55 -2.01 -21.47 -31.80
CA THR A 55 -1.11 -22.48 -31.22
C THR A 55 0.33 -21.97 -31.18
N PHE A 56 0.96 -22.02 -30.01
CA PHE A 56 2.40 -21.83 -29.86
C PHE A 56 3.05 -23.19 -29.58
N SER A 57 4.12 -23.53 -30.29
CA SER A 57 4.87 -24.77 -30.07
C SER A 57 6.35 -24.47 -30.01
N ALA A 58 7.03 -25.02 -29.01
CA ALA A 58 8.42 -24.73 -28.74
C ALA A 58 9.19 -26.04 -28.51
N SER A 59 10.40 -26.14 -29.05
CA SER A 59 11.34 -27.22 -28.74
C SER A 59 11.79 -27.14 -27.28
N SER A 60 12.32 -28.23 -26.73
CA SER A 60 12.84 -28.29 -25.35
C SER A 60 14.01 -27.33 -25.05
N SER A 61 14.69 -26.83 -26.08
CA SER A 61 15.80 -25.87 -25.98
C SER A 61 15.44 -24.45 -26.40
N SER A 62 14.20 -24.19 -26.79
CA SER A 62 13.77 -22.85 -27.20
C SER A 62 13.46 -21.94 -26.02
N THR A 63 13.70 -20.65 -26.21
CA THR A 63 13.54 -19.62 -25.17
C THR A 63 12.78 -18.42 -25.72
N VAL A 64 11.78 -17.94 -24.99
CA VAL A 64 11.16 -16.64 -25.22
C VAL A 64 11.78 -15.64 -24.24
N LYS A 65 12.43 -14.59 -24.74
CA LYS A 65 13.07 -13.56 -23.91
C LYS A 65 12.34 -12.24 -24.05
N PHE A 66 11.80 -11.74 -22.97
CA PHE A 66 11.22 -10.40 -22.90
C PHE A 66 12.26 -9.38 -22.45
N CYS A 67 12.47 -8.34 -23.25
CA CYS A 67 13.48 -7.30 -23.00
C CYS A 67 13.04 -5.92 -23.52
N GLY A 68 11.76 -5.58 -23.32
CA GLY A 68 11.20 -4.28 -23.65
C GLY A 68 11.55 -3.18 -22.64
N THR A 69 10.98 -2.00 -22.84
CA THR A 69 11.13 -0.82 -21.95
C THR A 69 9.80 -0.31 -21.39
N ALA A 70 8.68 -0.86 -21.85
CA ALA A 70 7.32 -0.58 -21.36
C ALA A 70 6.70 -1.88 -20.82
N LEU A 71 5.57 -1.78 -20.10
CA LEU A 71 4.84 -2.96 -19.60
C LEU A 71 4.60 -3.97 -20.72
N GLN A 72 5.07 -5.21 -20.53
CA GLN A 72 4.92 -6.27 -21.53
C GLN A 72 3.81 -7.26 -21.15
N GLN A 73 2.95 -7.55 -22.11
CA GLN A 73 1.85 -8.50 -21.93
C GLN A 73 2.19 -9.85 -22.58
N ILE A 74 1.86 -10.94 -21.89
CA ILE A 74 2.16 -12.32 -22.32
C ILE A 74 0.91 -13.21 -22.21
N GLY A 75 0.72 -14.08 -23.21
CA GLY A 75 -0.35 -15.08 -23.24
C GLY A 75 -1.50 -14.66 -24.16
N GLY A 76 -2.70 -15.19 -23.97
CA GLY A 76 -3.86 -14.80 -24.77
C GLY A 76 -5.16 -15.31 -24.19
N SER A 77 -6.28 -15.03 -24.86
CA SER A 77 -7.63 -15.24 -24.35
C SER A 77 -8.16 -16.67 -24.57
N SER A 78 -7.43 -17.53 -25.28
CA SER A 78 -7.87 -18.88 -25.63
C SER A 78 -6.97 -19.95 -25.03
N GLY A 79 -7.43 -20.57 -23.94
CA GLY A 79 -6.76 -21.71 -23.30
C GLY A 79 -5.45 -21.35 -22.58
N VAL A 80 -4.78 -22.38 -22.06
CA VAL A 80 -3.48 -22.26 -21.38
C VAL A 80 -2.37 -22.08 -22.42
N ASN A 81 -1.54 -21.06 -22.24
CA ASN A 81 -0.44 -20.74 -23.15
C ASN A 81 0.83 -21.43 -22.69
N THR A 82 1.40 -22.32 -23.51
CA THR A 82 2.58 -23.10 -23.12
C THR A 82 3.85 -22.62 -23.82
N PHE A 83 4.88 -22.35 -23.02
CA PHE A 83 6.24 -22.03 -23.46
C PHE A 83 7.23 -23.04 -22.90
N GLN A 84 8.39 -23.16 -23.54
CA GLN A 84 9.45 -24.02 -23.01
C GLN A 84 10.27 -23.29 -21.94
N ASN A 85 11.14 -22.36 -22.33
CA ASN A 85 11.86 -21.49 -21.40
C ASN A 85 11.39 -20.04 -21.61
N VAL A 86 11.31 -19.28 -20.52
CA VAL A 86 10.91 -17.86 -20.55
C VAL A 86 11.91 -17.05 -19.75
N VAL A 87 12.35 -15.92 -20.29
CA VAL A 87 13.20 -14.95 -19.60
C VAL A 87 12.43 -13.65 -19.44
N PHE A 88 12.13 -13.29 -18.20
CA PHE A 88 11.54 -12.02 -17.79
C PHE A 88 12.67 -11.04 -17.45
N ASN A 89 12.97 -10.12 -18.38
CA ASN A 89 14.06 -9.16 -18.26
C ASN A 89 13.65 -7.74 -18.68
N ASN A 90 12.67 -7.17 -17.98
CA ASN A 90 12.15 -5.83 -18.25
C ASN A 90 11.66 -5.17 -16.95
N SER A 91 12.33 -4.10 -16.53
CA SER A 91 11.99 -3.36 -15.31
C SER A 91 10.62 -2.67 -15.35
N ALA A 92 9.98 -2.56 -16.51
CA ALA A 92 8.62 -2.03 -16.66
C ALA A 92 7.53 -3.08 -16.40
N ASN A 93 7.88 -4.25 -15.86
CA ASN A 93 7.00 -5.33 -15.41
C ASN A 93 6.28 -6.08 -16.54
N PHE A 94 5.56 -7.14 -16.14
CA PHE A 94 4.82 -8.03 -17.01
C PHE A 94 3.39 -8.23 -16.54
N LYS A 95 2.48 -8.49 -17.49
CA LYS A 95 1.11 -8.86 -17.19
C LYS A 95 0.70 -10.11 -17.97
N LEU A 96 0.16 -11.10 -17.26
CA LEU A 96 -0.45 -12.27 -17.91
C LEU A 96 -1.84 -11.91 -18.48
N LEU A 97 -2.09 -12.30 -19.73
CA LEU A 97 -3.40 -12.17 -20.40
C LEU A 97 -4.27 -13.42 -20.23
N GLY A 98 -3.66 -14.55 -19.92
CA GLY A 98 -4.27 -15.85 -19.66
C GLY A 98 -3.32 -16.70 -18.82
N ASP A 99 -3.74 -17.91 -18.45
CA ASP A 99 -2.83 -18.83 -17.76
C ASP A 99 -1.64 -19.17 -18.67
N VAL A 100 -0.45 -19.22 -18.07
CA VAL A 100 0.80 -19.48 -18.77
C VAL A 100 1.52 -20.66 -18.13
N THR A 101 1.82 -21.68 -18.92
CA THR A 101 2.67 -22.81 -18.52
C THR A 101 4.08 -22.62 -19.06
N VAL A 102 5.09 -22.78 -18.20
CA VAL A 102 6.51 -22.82 -18.60
C VAL A 102 7.07 -24.20 -18.26
N ASN A 103 7.39 -25.00 -19.28
CA ASN A 103 7.81 -26.40 -19.12
C ASN A 103 9.26 -26.59 -18.61
N GLY A 104 10.10 -25.59 -18.83
CA GLY A 104 11.52 -25.58 -18.49
C GLY A 104 11.85 -24.50 -17.47
N ILE A 105 12.75 -23.61 -17.83
CA ILE A 105 13.27 -22.58 -16.93
C ILE A 105 12.48 -21.28 -17.10
N THR A 106 12.00 -20.74 -15.98
CA THR A 106 11.50 -19.36 -15.88
C THR A 106 12.59 -18.49 -15.26
N SER A 107 13.28 -17.69 -16.08
CA SER A 107 14.31 -16.78 -15.59
C SER A 107 13.71 -15.45 -15.16
N LEU A 108 13.92 -15.08 -13.90
CA LEU A 108 13.49 -13.83 -13.27
C LEU A 108 14.71 -12.91 -13.14
N SER A 109 15.00 -12.12 -14.18
CA SER A 109 16.19 -11.26 -14.21
C SER A 109 15.87 -9.77 -14.18
N GLY A 110 14.60 -9.38 -14.19
CA GLY A 110 14.16 -8.01 -13.97
C GLY A 110 12.69 -7.81 -14.30
N GLY A 111 11.99 -7.08 -13.43
CA GLY A 111 10.56 -6.82 -13.52
C GLY A 111 9.73 -7.84 -12.77
N ILE A 112 8.57 -7.39 -12.32
CA ILE A 112 7.59 -8.19 -11.57
C ILE A 112 6.56 -8.74 -12.55
N VAL A 113 6.19 -10.02 -12.39
CA VAL A 113 5.18 -10.67 -13.22
C VAL A 113 3.84 -10.63 -12.50
N CYS A 114 2.95 -9.74 -12.91
CA CYS A 114 1.60 -9.64 -12.38
C CYS A 114 0.68 -10.64 -13.09
N THR A 115 0.17 -11.60 -12.34
CA THR A 115 -0.72 -12.65 -12.84
C THR A 115 -2.19 -12.25 -12.77
N GLY A 116 -2.56 -11.34 -11.86
CA GLY A 116 -3.94 -10.94 -11.61
C GLY A 116 -4.81 -12.16 -11.26
N THR A 117 -5.86 -12.42 -12.06
CA THR A 117 -6.72 -13.62 -11.89
C THR A 117 -6.16 -14.88 -12.56
N LYS A 118 -4.99 -14.80 -13.20
CA LYS A 118 -4.37 -15.90 -13.95
C LYS A 118 -3.34 -16.63 -13.10
N THR A 119 -2.85 -17.74 -13.63
CA THR A 119 -1.84 -18.56 -12.97
C THR A 119 -0.61 -18.74 -13.84
N LEU A 120 0.58 -18.55 -13.26
CA LEU A 120 1.83 -19.04 -13.83
C LEU A 120 2.04 -20.50 -13.38
N ILE A 121 2.07 -21.42 -14.33
CA ILE A 121 2.08 -22.86 -14.08
C ILE A 121 3.45 -23.44 -14.42
N LEU A 122 4.08 -24.10 -13.45
CA LEU A 122 5.32 -24.84 -13.61
C LEU A 122 5.04 -26.33 -13.43
N PRO A 123 5.23 -27.16 -14.48
CA PRO A 123 5.16 -28.61 -14.35
C PRO A 123 6.26 -29.19 -13.45
N SER A 124 6.22 -30.50 -13.21
CA SER A 124 7.13 -31.21 -12.30
C SER A 124 8.63 -30.96 -12.57
N SER A 125 9.03 -30.88 -13.84
CA SER A 125 10.42 -30.63 -14.24
C SER A 125 10.83 -29.16 -14.33
N ALA A 126 9.89 -28.23 -14.20
CA ALA A 126 10.13 -26.81 -14.41
C ALA A 126 10.71 -26.13 -13.16
N SER A 127 11.48 -25.06 -13.36
CA SER A 127 12.17 -24.35 -12.28
C SER A 127 12.26 -22.84 -12.54
N PHE A 128 12.52 -22.08 -11.46
CA PHE A 128 12.90 -20.69 -11.53
C PHE A 128 14.42 -20.51 -11.57
N SER A 129 14.88 -19.41 -12.16
CA SER A 129 16.29 -18.99 -12.14
C SER A 129 16.41 -17.46 -12.00
N PRO A 130 16.94 -16.92 -10.88
CA PRO A 130 17.33 -17.63 -9.67
C PRO A 130 16.12 -18.30 -8.99
N ALA A 131 16.37 -19.36 -8.20
CA ALA A 131 15.29 -20.16 -7.60
C ALA A 131 14.34 -19.34 -6.71
N THR A 132 14.85 -18.30 -6.04
CA THR A 132 14.10 -17.47 -5.10
C THR A 132 13.48 -16.22 -5.74
N GLY A 133 13.82 -15.90 -6.99
CA GLY A 133 13.62 -14.54 -7.52
C GLY A 133 14.47 -13.51 -6.77
N SER A 134 14.04 -12.25 -6.81
CA SER A 134 14.66 -11.12 -6.09
C SER A 134 13.64 -10.03 -5.77
N ALA A 135 14.04 -9.03 -4.97
CA ALA A 135 13.21 -7.86 -4.66
C ALA A 135 12.77 -7.03 -5.90
N THR A 136 13.42 -7.22 -7.04
CA THR A 136 13.08 -6.55 -8.32
C THR A 136 12.56 -7.51 -9.39
N SER A 137 12.45 -8.81 -9.08
CA SER A 137 11.93 -9.81 -9.99
C SER A 137 11.32 -11.01 -9.26
N PHE A 138 10.01 -10.95 -9.07
CA PHE A 138 9.18 -11.95 -8.42
C PHE A 138 7.81 -12.02 -9.12
N ILE A 139 6.94 -12.91 -8.66
CA ILE A 139 5.57 -13.05 -9.17
C ILE A 139 4.60 -12.42 -8.18
N ASP A 140 3.80 -11.50 -8.69
CA ASP A 140 2.65 -10.91 -8.00
C ASP A 140 1.38 -11.67 -8.43
N GLY A 141 0.81 -12.42 -7.48
CA GLY A 141 -0.32 -13.32 -7.68
C GLY A 141 0.03 -14.81 -7.72
N LYS A 142 -0.71 -15.61 -8.49
CA LYS A 142 -0.73 -17.08 -8.36
C LYS A 142 0.36 -17.79 -9.16
N ILE A 143 1.12 -18.63 -8.46
CA ILE A 143 2.07 -19.59 -9.04
C ILE A 143 1.60 -21.00 -8.70
N LYS A 144 1.43 -21.87 -9.71
CA LYS A 144 1.14 -23.30 -9.51
C LYS A 144 2.36 -24.14 -9.86
N LYS A 145 2.80 -25.00 -8.95
CA LYS A 145 3.81 -26.04 -9.20
C LYS A 145 3.13 -27.41 -9.15
N THR A 146 3.16 -28.15 -10.25
CA THR A 146 2.68 -29.54 -10.26
C THR A 146 3.77 -30.47 -9.75
N GLY A 147 3.39 -31.52 -9.03
CA GLY A 147 4.21 -32.65 -8.55
C GLY A 147 5.73 -32.45 -8.43
N ASN A 148 6.30 -32.46 -7.23
CA ASN A 148 7.71 -32.08 -7.07
C ASN A 148 8.48 -32.87 -6.01
N ASN A 149 9.22 -33.90 -6.44
CA ASN A 149 10.05 -34.75 -5.55
C ASN A 149 11.31 -34.06 -4.98
N ALA A 150 11.33 -32.73 -4.92
CA ALA A 150 12.40 -31.90 -4.38
C ALA A 150 11.79 -30.69 -3.66
N SER A 151 12.58 -29.96 -2.86
CA SER A 151 12.09 -28.68 -2.34
C SER A 151 11.87 -27.68 -3.47
N PHE A 152 10.89 -26.80 -3.32
CA PHE A 152 10.59 -25.75 -4.29
C PHE A 152 10.32 -24.42 -3.60
N ILE A 153 10.99 -23.38 -4.07
CA ILE A 153 10.76 -22.01 -3.62
C ILE A 153 9.86 -21.31 -4.64
N PHE A 154 8.72 -20.84 -4.18
CA PHE A 154 7.83 -19.95 -4.92
C PHE A 154 8.33 -18.51 -4.74
N PRO A 155 8.79 -17.83 -5.81
CA PRO A 155 9.25 -16.44 -5.76
C PRO A 155 8.06 -15.48 -5.73
N THR A 156 7.25 -15.57 -4.68
CA THR A 156 6.05 -14.75 -4.47
C THR A 156 6.39 -13.36 -3.94
N GLY A 157 5.45 -12.44 -4.12
CA GLY A 157 5.47 -11.09 -3.57
C GLY A 157 4.19 -10.37 -3.93
N ASP A 158 4.06 -9.12 -3.49
CA ASP A 158 2.87 -8.29 -3.69
C ASP A 158 3.31 -6.85 -3.99
N ILE A 159 2.53 -6.17 -4.82
CA ILE A 159 2.65 -4.73 -5.09
C ILE A 159 1.35 -4.07 -4.65
N GLN A 160 1.37 -3.39 -3.51
CA GLN A 160 0.25 -2.57 -3.04
C GLN A 160 0.65 -1.11 -2.97
N GLU A 161 0.07 -0.29 -3.84
CA GLU A 161 0.36 1.15 -3.94
C GLU A 161 1.86 1.47 -4.01
N ALA A 162 2.44 2.01 -2.93
CA ALA A 162 3.86 2.33 -2.81
C ALA A 162 4.71 1.18 -2.20
N SER A 163 4.08 0.14 -1.68
CA SER A 163 4.72 -1.01 -1.03
C SER A 163 4.99 -2.12 -2.04
N VAL A 164 6.27 -2.41 -2.25
CA VAL A 164 6.73 -3.56 -3.02
C VAL A 164 7.37 -4.55 -2.04
N VAL A 165 6.79 -5.74 -1.94
CA VAL A 165 7.27 -6.76 -1.00
C VAL A 165 7.57 -8.05 -1.75
N TRP A 166 8.81 -8.52 -1.61
CA TRP A 166 9.24 -9.82 -2.10
C TRP A 166 9.33 -10.78 -0.92
N ALA A 167 8.51 -11.82 -0.97
CA ALA A 167 8.23 -12.70 0.15
C ALA A 167 8.14 -14.15 -0.34
N PRO A 168 9.29 -14.79 -0.65
CA PRO A 168 9.31 -16.15 -1.15
C PRO A 168 8.82 -17.13 -0.08
N VAL A 169 8.22 -18.23 -0.52
CA VAL A 169 7.86 -19.36 0.34
C VAL A 169 8.42 -20.65 -0.22
N GLU A 170 8.96 -21.50 0.66
CA GLU A 170 9.44 -22.82 0.29
C GLU A 170 8.47 -23.90 0.77
N ILE A 171 8.22 -24.88 -0.10
CA ILE A 171 7.54 -26.12 0.26
C ILE A 171 8.54 -27.25 0.04
N ALA A 172 8.80 -28.03 1.09
CA ALA A 172 9.67 -29.19 1.03
C ALA A 172 9.12 -30.25 0.06
N ALA A 173 9.95 -31.20 -0.36
CA ALA A 173 9.59 -32.20 -1.37
C ALA A 173 8.23 -32.87 -1.15
N TRP A 174 7.46 -32.99 -2.23
CA TRP A 174 6.15 -33.64 -2.26
C TRP A 174 6.00 -34.58 -3.46
N ASP A 175 5.09 -35.55 -3.37
CA ASP A 175 4.85 -36.51 -4.44
C ASP A 175 4.26 -35.89 -5.73
N ASN A 176 4.26 -36.67 -6.81
CA ASN A 176 3.64 -36.26 -8.07
C ASN A 176 2.10 -36.32 -8.07
N SER A 177 1.47 -36.63 -6.94
CA SER A 177 0.00 -36.70 -6.80
C SER A 177 -0.60 -35.44 -6.17
N ASN A 178 0.25 -34.48 -5.77
CA ASN A 178 -0.13 -33.18 -5.27
C ASN A 178 0.45 -32.05 -6.12
N ASP A 179 -0.37 -31.02 -6.32
CA ASP A 179 0.04 -29.73 -6.85
C ASP A 179 -0.17 -28.67 -5.78
N PHE A 180 0.74 -27.70 -5.72
CA PHE A 180 0.62 -26.54 -4.84
C PHE A 180 0.46 -25.27 -5.65
N THR A 181 -0.49 -24.43 -5.25
CA THR A 181 -0.63 -23.06 -5.74
C THR A 181 -0.31 -22.12 -4.61
N ALA A 182 0.67 -21.24 -4.78
CA ALA A 182 1.06 -20.24 -3.80
C ALA A 182 0.76 -18.83 -4.32
N HIS A 183 0.29 -17.99 -3.41
CA HIS A 183 0.09 -16.56 -3.60
C HIS A 183 0.42 -15.87 -2.27
N TYR A 184 1.15 -14.76 -2.34
CA TYR A 184 1.45 -13.93 -1.18
C TYR A 184 0.64 -12.64 -1.27
N THR A 185 0.18 -12.15 -0.12
CA THR A 185 -0.43 -10.82 -0.02
C THR A 185 0.12 -10.08 1.20
N PHE A 186 0.43 -8.80 1.00
CA PHE A 186 0.87 -7.90 2.06
C PHE A 186 -0.32 -7.08 2.54
N LYS A 187 -0.64 -7.09 3.84
CA LYS A 187 -1.74 -6.29 4.37
C LYS A 187 -1.33 -4.81 4.46
N SER A 188 -1.95 -3.95 3.67
CA SER A 188 -1.84 -2.50 3.87
C SER A 188 -2.64 -2.11 5.13
N PRO A 189 -2.22 -1.10 5.92
CA PRO A 189 -2.92 -0.68 7.14
C PRO A 189 -4.42 -0.38 6.96
N ASN A 190 -4.88 -0.14 5.72
CA ASN A 190 -6.27 0.19 5.42
C ASN A 190 -7.00 -0.86 4.57
N ASP A 191 -6.45 -2.07 4.40
CA ASP A 191 -7.09 -3.06 3.54
C ASP A 191 -8.13 -3.94 4.26
N SER A 192 -9.11 -4.38 3.48
CA SER A 192 -10.23 -5.20 3.94
C SER A 192 -10.06 -6.66 3.51
N LEU A 193 -8.84 -7.22 3.58
CA LEU A 193 -8.58 -8.60 3.14
C LEU A 193 -9.48 -9.64 3.83
N GLY A 194 -10.16 -9.28 4.92
CA GLY A 194 -11.13 -10.14 5.60
C GLY A 194 -10.49 -11.37 6.24
N ILE A 195 -9.15 -11.35 6.38
CA ILE A 195 -8.39 -12.34 7.11
C ILE A 195 -8.43 -11.94 8.58
N HIS A 196 -8.95 -12.83 9.40
CA HIS A 196 -9.04 -12.68 10.83
C HIS A 196 -7.66 -12.60 11.45
N THR A 197 -7.31 -11.52 12.13
CA THR A 197 -6.01 -11.39 12.83
C THR A 197 -6.24 -11.21 14.32
N TRP A 198 -5.16 -11.03 15.08
CA TRP A 198 -5.26 -10.65 16.49
C TRP A 198 -6.15 -9.40 16.71
N GLN A 199 -6.11 -8.45 15.77
CA GLN A 199 -6.89 -7.20 15.78
C GLN A 199 -8.41 -7.44 15.95
N ASP A 200 -8.93 -8.53 15.37
CA ASP A 200 -10.35 -8.82 15.39
C ASP A 200 -10.78 -9.64 16.64
N GLY A 201 -9.82 -10.02 17.51
CA GLY A 201 -10.10 -10.74 18.77
C GLY A 201 -10.56 -12.20 18.61
N TYR A 202 -10.15 -12.89 17.54
CA TYR A 202 -10.58 -14.26 17.25
C TYR A 202 -9.95 -15.34 18.15
N SER A 203 -10.57 -16.53 18.12
CA SER A 203 -10.10 -17.74 18.78
C SER A 203 -8.68 -18.11 18.31
N LEU A 204 -7.76 -18.19 19.27
CA LEU A 204 -6.41 -18.71 19.12
C LEU A 204 -6.33 -20.10 19.76
N ASP A 205 -5.54 -20.99 19.16
CA ASP A 205 -5.21 -22.26 19.80
C ASP A 205 -4.35 -22.05 21.06
N ALA A 206 -4.37 -23.04 21.95
CA ALA A 206 -3.66 -22.98 23.22
C ALA A 206 -2.14 -22.85 22.99
N GLY A 207 -1.54 -21.82 23.57
CA GLY A 207 -0.10 -21.56 23.47
C GLY A 207 0.29 -20.51 22.42
N LEU A 208 -0.69 -19.96 21.69
CA LEU A 208 -0.52 -18.73 20.92
C LEU A 208 -0.90 -17.52 21.77
N ASP A 209 -0.05 -16.50 21.74
CA ASP A 209 -0.35 -15.19 22.31
C ASP A 209 -1.03 -14.31 21.26
N HIS A 210 -0.48 -14.24 20.04
CA HIS A 210 -1.05 -13.44 18.95
C HIS A 210 -0.52 -13.80 17.56
N VAL A 211 -1.12 -13.20 16.53
CA VAL A 211 -0.90 -13.47 15.11
C VAL A 211 -0.60 -12.18 14.35
N SER A 212 0.44 -12.20 13.51
CA SER A 212 0.85 -11.06 12.69
C SER A 212 -0.25 -10.64 11.73
N GLY A 213 -0.42 -9.32 11.59
CA GLY A 213 -1.37 -8.71 10.68
C GLY A 213 -0.79 -8.29 9.33
N LYS A 214 0.50 -8.56 9.03
CA LYS A 214 1.21 -7.92 7.89
C LYS A 214 1.34 -8.78 6.65
N GLU A 215 1.69 -10.05 6.79
CA GLU A 215 2.12 -10.87 5.66
C GLU A 215 1.35 -12.19 5.64
N PHE A 216 0.74 -12.54 4.51
CA PHE A 216 -0.04 -13.77 4.41
C PHE A 216 0.35 -14.56 3.17
N TRP A 217 0.58 -15.85 3.36
CA TRP A 217 0.78 -16.81 2.29
C TRP A 217 -0.48 -17.67 2.14
N LEU A 218 -1.09 -17.56 0.97
CA LEU A 218 -2.27 -18.29 0.55
C LEU A 218 -1.79 -19.51 -0.26
N ILE A 219 -1.85 -20.68 0.36
CA ILE A 219 -1.33 -21.92 -0.23
C ILE A 219 -2.47 -22.93 -0.37
N ASP A 220 -2.75 -23.31 -1.62
CA ASP A 220 -3.74 -24.33 -1.95
C ASP A 220 -3.04 -25.62 -2.38
N ARG A 221 -3.39 -26.75 -1.75
CA ARG A 221 -3.02 -28.08 -2.22
C ARG A 221 -4.19 -28.69 -3.00
N THR A 222 -3.94 -29.12 -4.23
CA THR A 222 -4.88 -29.93 -5.01
C THR A 222 -4.26 -31.28 -5.34
N GLY A 223 -5.01 -32.37 -5.21
CA GLY A 223 -4.49 -33.71 -5.42
C GLY A 223 -5.07 -34.71 -4.43
N ALA A 224 -4.75 -36.00 -4.65
CA ALA A 224 -5.21 -37.09 -3.80
C ALA A 224 -4.12 -37.63 -2.85
N GLY A 225 -2.91 -37.06 -2.89
CA GLY A 225 -1.81 -37.50 -2.05
C GLY A 225 -2.00 -37.07 -0.59
N THR A 226 -1.45 -37.88 0.33
CA THR A 226 -1.58 -37.66 1.78
C THR A 226 -0.35 -37.00 2.40
N GLN A 227 0.69 -36.70 1.62
CA GLN A 227 1.90 -36.07 2.12
C GLN A 227 1.61 -34.65 2.64
N THR A 228 2.24 -34.32 3.76
CA THR A 228 2.16 -33.02 4.43
C THR A 228 3.56 -32.39 4.47
N PRO A 229 4.09 -31.92 3.32
CA PRO A 229 5.40 -31.27 3.29
C PRO A 229 5.44 -30.06 4.25
N THR A 230 6.61 -29.82 4.82
CA THR A 230 6.87 -28.62 5.62
C THR A 230 6.92 -27.38 4.73
N ILE A 231 6.53 -26.26 5.31
CA ILE A 231 6.55 -24.93 4.72
C ILE A 231 7.59 -24.11 5.48
N THR A 232 8.42 -23.41 4.72
CA THR A 232 9.34 -22.41 5.24
C THR A 232 8.93 -21.04 4.73
N LEU A 233 8.57 -20.15 5.66
CA LEU A 233 8.36 -18.74 5.36
C LEU A 233 9.67 -17.97 5.54
N TYR A 234 9.87 -16.95 4.72
CA TYR A 234 11.04 -16.08 4.76
C TYR A 234 10.63 -14.65 5.00
N TRP A 235 11.10 -14.05 6.09
CA TRP A 235 11.04 -12.61 6.23
C TRP A 235 12.30 -11.97 5.66
N LYS A 236 12.10 -11.01 4.75
CA LYS A 236 13.19 -10.25 4.10
C LYS A 236 13.48 -8.93 4.80
N ASP A 237 12.57 -8.51 5.66
CA ASP A 237 12.67 -7.29 6.44
C ASP A 237 11.86 -7.51 7.73
N ALA A 238 12.57 -7.80 8.80
CA ALA A 238 12.00 -8.12 10.09
C ALA A 238 11.09 -6.99 10.61
N VAL A 239 11.42 -5.72 10.34
CA VAL A 239 10.55 -4.59 10.71
C VAL A 239 9.23 -4.65 9.94
N LYS A 240 9.30 -4.87 8.61
CA LYS A 240 8.10 -4.96 7.77
C LYS A 240 7.24 -6.19 8.07
N SER A 241 7.89 -7.27 8.49
CA SER A 241 7.27 -8.55 8.83
C SER A 241 6.78 -8.57 10.28
N ASP A 242 6.99 -7.46 11.01
CA ASP A 242 6.59 -7.32 12.40
C ASP A 242 7.34 -8.35 13.31
N ILE A 243 8.58 -8.70 12.97
CA ILE A 243 9.45 -9.57 13.77
C ILE A 243 10.49 -8.68 14.45
N LEU A 244 10.36 -8.44 15.75
CA LEU A 244 11.24 -7.52 16.46
C LEU A 244 12.56 -8.19 16.87
N GLY A 245 13.64 -7.41 16.83
CA GLY A 245 14.90 -7.74 17.48
C GLY A 245 15.09 -6.77 18.65
N ASN A 246 15.09 -7.27 19.89
CA ASN A 246 15.25 -6.49 21.12
C ASN A 246 14.21 -5.36 21.29
N ALA A 247 13.21 -5.56 22.15
CA ALA A 247 12.30 -4.51 22.60
C ALA A 247 13.00 -3.49 23.54
N ILE A 248 14.05 -2.82 23.05
CA ILE A 248 14.59 -1.58 23.64
C ILE A 248 14.73 -0.53 22.52
N PRO A 249 13.81 0.46 22.45
CA PRO A 249 14.00 1.65 21.62
C PRO A 249 15.25 2.40 22.10
N ASN A 250 16.11 2.81 21.16
CA ASN A 250 17.47 3.35 21.37
C ASN A 250 18.58 2.30 21.66
N SER A 251 18.33 1.01 21.47
CA SER A 251 19.44 0.11 21.21
C SER A 251 19.70 0.10 19.70
N SER A 252 20.93 0.42 19.30
CA SER A 252 21.46 0.20 17.95
C SER A 252 21.60 -1.30 17.65
N SER A 253 20.70 -2.15 18.18
CA SER A 253 20.80 -3.59 18.11
C SER A 253 20.49 -4.04 16.69
N THR A 254 21.52 -4.49 15.99
CA THR A 254 21.44 -5.08 14.66
C THR A 254 21.26 -6.60 14.72
N ALA A 255 20.57 -7.12 15.74
CA ALA A 255 20.43 -8.56 15.99
C ALA A 255 19.08 -8.91 16.60
N TYR A 256 18.55 -10.08 16.24
CA TYR A 256 17.50 -10.73 17.03
C TYR A 256 18.04 -10.99 18.43
N ASP A 257 17.22 -10.77 19.46
CA ASP A 257 17.55 -11.35 20.75
C ASP A 257 17.38 -12.88 20.69
N ALA A 258 18.05 -13.60 21.59
CA ALA A 258 18.07 -15.06 21.58
C ALA A 258 16.67 -15.68 21.79
N ASP A 259 15.73 -14.93 22.36
CA ASP A 259 14.39 -15.40 22.69
C ASP A 259 13.38 -15.08 21.57
N ALA A 260 13.59 -14.03 20.77
CA ALA A 260 12.67 -13.58 19.73
C ALA A 260 12.49 -14.64 18.64
N LEU A 261 13.58 -15.29 18.20
CA LEU A 261 13.48 -16.40 17.25
C LEU A 261 12.89 -17.66 17.90
N ALA A 262 13.09 -17.86 19.21
CA ALA A 262 12.52 -19.01 19.91
C ALA A 262 11.00 -18.86 20.15
N ASP A 263 10.52 -17.62 20.26
CA ASP A 263 9.11 -17.30 20.46
C ASP A 263 8.28 -17.32 19.16
N LEU A 264 8.93 -16.98 18.04
CA LEU A 264 8.31 -16.97 16.72
C LEU A 264 7.75 -18.35 16.35
N THR A 265 6.52 -18.37 15.86
CA THR A 265 5.87 -19.58 15.38
C THR A 265 5.16 -19.35 14.05
N LEU A 266 4.95 -20.41 13.28
CA LEU A 266 4.04 -20.36 12.14
C LEU A 266 2.63 -20.61 12.63
N VAL A 267 1.69 -19.87 12.07
CA VAL A 267 0.27 -20.04 12.39
C VAL A 267 -0.56 -20.18 11.13
N HIS A 268 -1.66 -20.91 11.25
CA HIS A 268 -2.54 -21.21 10.13
C HIS A 268 -4.01 -21.11 10.52
N TRP A 269 -4.81 -20.50 9.66
CA TRP A 269 -6.24 -20.37 9.88
C TRP A 269 -6.99 -21.60 9.37
N ASN A 270 -7.65 -22.33 10.27
CA ASN A 270 -8.38 -23.56 9.90
C ASN A 270 -9.84 -23.36 9.49
N GLY A 271 -10.30 -22.11 9.39
CA GLY A 271 -11.70 -21.77 9.13
C GLY A 271 -12.47 -21.33 10.38
N SER A 272 -11.96 -21.60 11.58
CA SER A 272 -12.58 -21.20 12.85
C SER A 272 -11.62 -20.55 13.85
N GLN A 273 -10.34 -20.94 13.84
CA GLN A 273 -9.32 -20.42 14.74
C GLN A 273 -7.94 -20.46 14.07
N TRP A 274 -6.98 -19.75 14.66
CA TRP A 274 -5.56 -19.87 14.33
C TRP A 274 -4.94 -21.04 15.08
N ASP A 275 -4.41 -22.01 14.35
CA ASP A 275 -3.66 -23.15 14.88
C ASP A 275 -2.16 -22.80 15.00
N ASP A 276 -1.53 -23.24 16.09
CA ASP A 276 -0.06 -23.17 16.25
C ASP A 276 0.59 -24.29 15.41
N MET A 277 1.27 -23.90 14.33
CA MET A 277 2.01 -24.84 13.48
C MET A 277 3.43 -25.09 14.00
N GLY A 278 3.79 -24.50 15.13
CA GLY A 278 5.11 -24.51 15.69
C GLY A 278 6.13 -23.86 14.76
N GLY A 279 7.40 -24.04 15.07
CA GLY A 279 8.43 -23.70 14.12
C GLY A 279 9.84 -23.72 14.67
N THR A 280 10.79 -23.85 13.77
CA THR A 280 12.21 -23.61 14.04
C THR A 280 12.65 -22.39 13.26
N ALA A 281 12.75 -21.25 13.94
CA ALA A 281 13.20 -20.01 13.34
C ALA A 281 14.73 -19.91 13.34
N SER A 282 15.28 -19.28 12.30
CA SER A 282 16.70 -18.99 12.17
C SER A 282 16.89 -17.76 11.29
N GLY A 283 17.88 -16.93 11.59
CA GLY A 283 18.13 -15.76 10.77
C GLY A 283 19.19 -14.85 11.35
N THR A 284 19.58 -13.87 10.54
CA THR A 284 20.39 -12.74 10.97
C THR A 284 19.66 -11.46 10.57
N TRP A 285 19.48 -10.56 11.54
CA TRP A 285 18.75 -9.32 11.33
C TRP A 285 19.19 -8.59 10.05
N PRO A 286 18.25 -8.06 9.24
CA PRO A 286 16.79 -8.05 9.39
C PRO A 286 16.11 -9.22 8.65
N THR A 287 16.82 -10.31 8.35
CA THR A 287 16.31 -11.42 7.54
C THR A 287 16.27 -12.74 8.30
N GLY A 288 15.45 -13.67 7.85
CA GLY A 288 15.48 -15.03 8.35
C GLY A 288 14.37 -15.87 7.78
N GLN A 289 14.17 -17.01 8.41
CA GLN A 289 13.21 -18.02 8.00
C GLN A 289 12.68 -18.80 9.19
N ILE A 290 11.50 -19.36 9.03
CA ILE A 290 10.90 -20.27 10.01
C ILE A 290 10.23 -21.42 9.26
N THR A 291 10.51 -22.65 9.69
CA THR A 291 9.92 -23.88 9.16
C THR A 291 9.00 -24.50 10.20
N ASN A 292 7.77 -24.85 9.83
CA ASN A 292 6.80 -25.45 10.76
C ASN A 292 7.30 -26.79 11.31
N THR A 293 6.91 -27.12 12.54
CA THR A 293 7.22 -28.42 13.16
C THR A 293 5.97 -29.30 13.32
N THR A 294 4.78 -28.72 13.24
CA THR A 294 3.50 -29.42 13.25
C THR A 294 3.00 -29.62 11.82
N ALA A 295 2.55 -30.82 11.47
CA ALA A 295 2.06 -31.12 10.11
C ALA A 295 0.73 -30.40 9.82
N PHE A 296 0.64 -29.79 8.64
CA PHE A 296 -0.58 -29.13 8.15
C PHE A 296 -1.69 -30.13 7.82
N SER A 297 -2.91 -29.83 8.27
CA SER A 297 -4.14 -30.48 7.81
C SER A 297 -4.78 -29.75 6.62
N SER A 298 -4.57 -28.43 6.57
CA SER A 298 -4.82 -27.51 5.45
C SER A 298 -3.75 -26.40 5.45
N TYR A 299 -3.75 -25.51 4.44
CA TYR A 299 -2.57 -24.70 4.12
C TYR A 299 -2.82 -23.20 3.97
N SER A 300 -4.03 -22.68 4.16
CA SER A 300 -4.30 -21.27 3.83
C SER A 300 -5.38 -20.63 4.69
N PRO A 301 -5.18 -19.37 5.13
CA PRO A 301 -3.91 -18.61 5.12
C PRO A 301 -2.87 -19.12 6.14
N ILE A 302 -1.59 -18.84 5.87
CA ILE A 302 -0.46 -19.03 6.81
C ILE A 302 0.23 -17.68 7.01
N THR A 303 0.64 -17.39 8.25
CA THR A 303 1.42 -16.19 8.61
C THR A 303 2.35 -16.47 9.80
N PHE A 304 3.02 -15.43 10.29
CA PHE A 304 3.80 -15.44 11.53
C PHE A 304 2.89 -15.22 12.74
N GLY A 305 3.21 -15.87 13.84
CA GLY A 305 2.60 -15.60 15.14
C GLY A 305 3.63 -15.72 16.25
N SER A 306 3.17 -15.56 17.49
CA SER A 306 4.02 -15.67 18.66
C SER A 306 3.35 -16.40 19.81
N LYS A 307 4.19 -17.04 20.63
CA LYS A 307 3.77 -17.84 21.78
C LYS A 307 3.71 -17.04 23.07
N THR A 308 4.39 -15.89 23.12
CA THR A 308 4.32 -14.93 24.20
C THR A 308 4.20 -13.52 23.64
N GLY A 309 4.18 -12.50 24.50
CA GLY A 309 4.18 -11.10 24.06
C GLY A 309 5.46 -10.62 23.37
N LYS A 310 6.39 -11.50 22.91
CA LYS A 310 7.61 -11.11 22.18
C LYS A 310 7.38 -11.31 20.68
N ASN A 311 7.39 -10.21 19.91
CA ASN A 311 7.03 -10.13 18.46
C ASN A 311 5.59 -10.49 18.18
N PRO A 312 4.94 -9.93 17.14
CA PRO A 312 4.41 -8.58 17.02
C PRO A 312 2.99 -8.34 17.51
N LEU A 313 2.84 -7.23 18.23
CA LEU A 313 1.61 -6.46 18.25
C LEU A 313 1.90 -5.03 17.80
N PRO A 314 1.31 -4.57 16.68
CA PRO A 314 1.13 -3.13 16.44
C PRO A 314 -0.18 -2.64 17.07
N ILE A 315 -0.16 -1.43 17.65
CA ILE A 315 -1.36 -0.66 17.95
C ILE A 315 -1.85 -0.02 16.65
N GLU A 316 -3.12 -0.24 16.30
CA GLU A 316 -3.69 0.31 15.06
C GLU A 316 -4.47 1.60 15.32
N LEU A 317 -3.83 2.70 14.96
CA LEU A 317 -4.42 4.04 14.94
C LEU A 317 -5.32 4.15 13.70
N LEU A 318 -6.64 4.21 13.91
CA LEU A 318 -7.62 4.33 12.81
C LEU A 318 -7.63 5.73 12.21
N ALA A 319 -7.50 6.74 13.05
CA ALA A 319 -7.55 8.13 12.63
C ALA A 319 -6.71 9.00 13.55
N PHE A 320 -6.11 10.04 12.96
CA PHE A 320 -5.44 11.10 13.70
C PHE A 320 -5.58 12.41 12.92
N SER A 321 -6.02 13.46 13.60
CA SER A 321 -6.26 14.77 13.00
C SER A 321 -6.02 15.91 13.98
N ALA A 322 -5.63 17.07 13.45
CA ALA A 322 -5.49 18.31 14.20
C ALA A 322 -6.23 19.41 13.44
N ASN A 323 -7.06 20.19 14.13
CA ASN A 323 -7.82 21.28 13.53
C ASN A 323 -7.76 22.52 14.43
N CYS A 324 -7.29 23.64 13.88
CA CYS A 324 -7.26 24.90 14.60
C CYS A 324 -8.63 25.60 14.60
N ASN A 325 -9.07 26.06 15.77
CA ASN A 325 -10.29 26.82 15.98
C ASN A 325 -10.09 27.86 17.10
N ASN A 326 -10.23 29.15 16.77
CA ASN A 326 -10.12 30.27 17.72
C ASN A 326 -8.84 30.22 18.60
N ASN A 327 -7.67 30.04 17.97
CA ASN A 327 -6.37 29.89 18.63
C ASN A 327 -6.25 28.68 19.57
N ASN A 328 -7.07 27.65 19.37
CA ASN A 328 -6.88 26.35 20.02
C ASN A 328 -6.83 25.28 18.95
N VAL A 329 -5.92 24.31 19.08
CA VAL A 329 -5.89 23.16 18.18
C VAL A 329 -6.59 21.99 18.85
N VAL A 330 -7.68 21.52 18.26
CA VAL A 330 -8.36 20.29 18.67
C VAL A 330 -7.71 19.12 17.94
N ILE A 331 -7.17 18.20 18.71
CA ILE A 331 -6.46 17.01 18.26
C ILE A 331 -7.31 15.81 18.61
N ASN A 332 -7.71 15.04 17.59
CA ASN A 332 -8.54 13.86 17.77
C ASN A 332 -7.83 12.63 17.22
N TRP A 333 -7.95 11.53 17.93
CA TRP A 333 -7.54 10.23 17.43
C TRP A 333 -8.47 9.12 17.84
N GLU A 334 -8.42 8.06 17.06
CA GLU A 334 -9.19 6.84 17.27
C GLU A 334 -8.25 5.64 17.19
N THR A 335 -8.33 4.77 18.17
CA THR A 335 -7.66 3.45 18.17
C THR A 335 -8.68 2.39 17.83
N ALA A 336 -8.32 1.42 16.98
CA ALA A 336 -9.15 0.22 16.79
C ALA A 336 -9.05 -0.71 18.00
N SER A 337 -7.83 -0.84 18.52
CA SER A 337 -7.47 -1.65 19.66
C SER A 337 -6.22 -1.07 20.33
N GLU A 338 -6.08 -1.35 21.62
CA GLU A 338 -4.93 -0.99 22.43
C GLU A 338 -4.44 -2.24 23.15
N THR A 339 -3.12 -2.46 23.20
CA THR A 339 -2.56 -3.58 23.95
C THR A 339 -1.29 -3.12 24.63
N ASN A 340 -1.21 -3.35 25.94
CA ASN A 340 -0.18 -2.82 26.83
C ASN A 340 0.04 -1.29 26.76
N ASN A 341 -0.92 -0.52 26.25
CA ASN A 341 -0.84 0.94 26.18
C ASN A 341 -0.94 1.53 27.58
N SER A 342 0.14 2.16 28.02
CA SER A 342 0.13 2.95 29.25
C SER A 342 -0.52 4.31 29.01
N TYR A 343 -0.01 5.07 28.04
CA TYR A 343 -0.54 6.39 27.69
C TYR A 343 -0.11 6.85 26.31
N PHE A 344 -0.77 7.87 25.78
CA PHE A 344 -0.34 8.63 24.62
C PHE A 344 0.39 9.91 25.04
N SER A 345 1.55 10.20 24.46
CA SER A 345 2.13 11.55 24.43
C SER A 345 1.59 12.30 23.22
N VAL A 346 1.01 13.48 23.46
CA VAL A 346 0.69 14.40 22.39
C VAL A 346 1.87 15.33 22.21
N GLU A 347 2.47 15.33 21.03
CA GLU A 347 3.67 16.11 20.73
C GLU A 347 3.41 17.14 19.65
N ARG A 348 4.02 18.32 19.83
CA ARG A 348 3.88 19.48 18.94
C ARG A 348 5.24 19.92 18.42
N SER A 349 5.25 20.36 17.16
CA SER A 349 6.38 21.03 16.54
C SER A 349 5.91 22.23 15.71
N THR A 350 6.74 23.26 15.59
CA THR A 350 6.53 24.41 14.68
C THR A 350 7.38 24.31 13.40
N ASN A 351 8.30 23.34 13.32
CA ASN A 351 9.22 23.15 12.19
C ASN A 351 9.28 21.69 11.70
N ALA A 352 8.46 20.80 12.26
CA ALA A 352 8.43 19.35 12.03
C ALA A 352 9.74 18.60 12.36
N GLN A 353 10.68 19.24 13.07
CA GLN A 353 11.98 18.67 13.46
C GLN A 353 12.13 18.62 14.98
N ASP A 354 11.86 19.73 15.66
CA ASP A 354 11.93 19.86 17.11
C ASP A 354 10.54 19.60 17.71
N TRP A 355 10.43 18.56 18.54
CA TRP A 355 9.17 18.10 19.10
C TRP A 355 9.12 18.30 20.61
N TYR A 356 7.99 18.76 21.11
CA TYR A 356 7.73 18.98 22.53
C TYR A 356 6.48 18.23 22.95
N VAL A 357 6.57 17.47 24.04
CA VAL A 357 5.40 16.84 24.67
C VAL A 357 4.55 17.93 25.31
N ILE A 358 3.33 18.08 24.83
CA ILE A 358 2.36 19.07 25.32
C ILE A 358 1.27 18.44 26.19
N ALA A 359 1.06 17.12 26.09
CA ALA A 359 0.13 16.40 26.95
C ALA A 359 0.47 14.91 27.06
N THR A 360 -0.07 14.31 28.11
CA THR A 360 -0.06 12.86 28.32
C THR A 360 -1.48 12.41 28.64
N ILE A 361 -2.05 11.54 27.80
CA ILE A 361 -3.42 11.03 27.92
C ILE A 361 -3.34 9.54 28.19
N GLN A 362 -3.88 9.07 29.31
CA GLN A 362 -3.90 7.64 29.63
C GLN A 362 -4.66 6.88 28.53
N GLY A 363 -4.10 5.77 28.06
CA GLY A 363 -4.87 4.83 27.26
C GLY A 363 -5.54 3.78 28.14
N ALA A 364 -6.11 2.79 27.49
CA ALA A 364 -6.96 1.78 28.11
C ALA A 364 -6.19 0.60 28.72
N GLY A 365 -4.86 0.55 28.60
CA GLY A 365 -4.08 -0.63 28.95
C GLY A 365 -4.25 -1.70 27.88
N ASN A 366 -5.42 -2.33 27.86
CA ASN A 366 -5.82 -3.31 26.85
C ASN A 366 -7.27 -3.05 26.44
N SER A 367 -7.53 -2.90 25.15
CA SER A 367 -8.86 -2.72 24.57
C SER A 367 -8.92 -3.38 23.19
N ASN A 368 -10.00 -4.12 22.94
CA ASN A 368 -10.35 -4.64 21.61
C ASN A 368 -11.60 -3.93 21.05
N GLN A 369 -11.82 -2.69 21.47
CA GLN A 369 -12.94 -1.84 21.05
C GLN A 369 -12.39 -0.52 20.56
N ASN A 370 -13.10 0.09 19.59
CA ASN A 370 -12.77 1.43 19.13
C ASN A 370 -12.85 2.43 20.29
N LEU A 371 -11.77 3.15 20.52
CA LEU A 371 -11.71 4.18 21.54
C LEU A 371 -11.37 5.53 20.91
N LEU A 372 -12.13 6.54 21.32
CA LEU A 372 -12.03 7.91 20.82
C LEU A 372 -11.38 8.78 21.89
N TYR A 373 -10.36 9.51 21.48
CA TYR A 373 -9.62 10.42 22.33
C TYR A 373 -9.57 11.82 21.72
N SER A 374 -9.47 12.81 22.59
CA SER A 374 -9.35 14.20 22.19
C SER A 374 -8.47 14.95 23.18
N TYR A 375 -7.63 15.84 22.65
CA TYR A 375 -6.89 16.82 23.41
C TYR A 375 -7.01 18.19 22.75
N THR A 376 -7.07 19.26 23.53
CA THR A 376 -7.10 20.63 23.03
C THR A 376 -5.84 21.36 23.46
N ASP A 377 -4.99 21.70 22.49
CA ASP A 377 -3.83 22.54 22.70
C ASP A 377 -4.27 24.02 22.70
N THR A 378 -4.23 24.65 23.88
CA THR A 378 -4.59 26.06 24.09
C THR A 378 -3.39 26.99 24.09
N ASP A 379 -2.17 26.45 24.03
CA ASP A 379 -0.93 27.23 24.14
C ASP A 379 -0.42 27.62 22.74
N ILE A 380 -1.33 28.15 21.92
CA ILE A 380 -1.05 28.67 20.57
C ILE A 380 -0.84 30.18 20.68
N SER A 381 0.41 30.59 20.89
CA SER A 381 0.78 31.99 21.06
C SER A 381 1.14 32.71 19.76
N GLU A 382 1.60 31.96 18.76
CA GLU A 382 2.11 32.49 17.50
C GLU A 382 1.23 32.04 16.33
N GLU A 383 1.21 32.83 15.27
CA GLU A 383 0.52 32.44 14.05
C GLU A 383 1.44 31.58 13.19
N GLY A 384 0.86 30.58 12.52
CA GLY A 384 1.61 29.78 11.58
C GLY A 384 1.17 28.33 11.51
N LEU A 385 2.07 27.51 11.01
CA LEU A 385 1.85 26.08 10.81
C LEU A 385 2.32 25.30 12.03
N TYR A 386 1.41 24.51 12.59
CA TYR A 386 1.67 23.62 13.70
C TYR A 386 1.59 22.18 13.24
N TYR A 387 2.53 21.36 13.71
CA TYR A 387 2.60 19.93 13.43
C TYR A 387 2.37 19.16 14.72
N TYR A 388 1.64 18.06 14.60
CA TYR A 388 1.32 17.18 15.71
C TYR A 388 1.61 15.73 15.35
N ARG A 389 2.04 14.97 16.36
CA ARG A 389 2.15 13.51 16.32
C ARG A 389 1.76 12.94 17.67
N LEU A 390 1.35 11.69 17.68
CA LEU A 390 1.17 10.92 18.91
C LEU A 390 2.38 10.04 19.10
N GLY A 391 2.92 10.01 20.32
CA GLY A 391 3.66 8.87 20.82
C GLY A 391 2.68 7.96 21.54
N ASN A 392 2.62 6.69 21.16
CA ASN A 392 1.94 5.63 21.87
C ASN A 392 2.94 4.99 22.84
N ILE A 393 2.73 5.10 24.15
CA ILE A 393 3.65 4.62 25.18
C ILE A 393 3.08 3.40 25.89
N ASP A 394 3.84 2.31 25.90
CA ASP A 394 3.46 1.07 26.55
C ASP A 394 3.88 1.05 28.04
N TYR A 395 3.36 0.11 28.85
CA TYR A 395 3.73 -0.02 30.27
C TYR A 395 5.21 -0.33 30.51
N ASN A 396 5.91 -0.83 29.49
CA ASN A 396 7.36 -1.06 29.52
C ASN A 396 8.17 0.18 29.06
N GLY A 397 7.50 1.28 28.70
CA GLY A 397 8.12 2.53 28.25
C GLY A 397 8.47 2.58 26.76
N VAL A 398 8.06 1.59 25.95
CA VAL A 398 8.22 1.62 24.49
C VAL A 398 7.35 2.72 23.90
N ILE A 399 7.87 3.45 22.90
CA ILE A 399 7.16 4.54 22.22
C ILE A 399 7.06 4.27 20.72
N GLU A 400 5.85 4.25 20.17
CA GLU A 400 5.58 4.22 18.73
C GLU A 400 4.96 5.53 18.27
N TYR A 401 5.46 6.15 17.20
CA TYR A 401 4.92 7.42 16.71
C TYR A 401 3.91 7.23 15.58
N SER A 402 2.82 8.01 15.63
CA SER A 402 1.90 8.14 14.51
C SER A 402 2.52 8.88 13.32
N ASN A 403 1.82 8.86 12.19
CA ASN A 403 2.03 9.86 11.14
C ASN A 403 1.89 11.28 11.72
N THR A 404 2.62 12.22 11.12
CA THR A 404 2.52 13.65 11.46
C THR A 404 1.34 14.27 10.73
N VAL A 405 0.51 15.02 11.45
CA VAL A 405 -0.54 15.88 10.88
C VAL A 405 -0.19 17.34 11.11
N SER A 406 -0.69 18.22 10.26
CA SER A 406 -0.46 19.66 10.40
C SER A 406 -1.76 20.45 10.34
N THR A 407 -1.77 21.60 10.99
CA THR A 407 -2.85 22.58 10.93
C THR A 407 -2.26 23.98 10.94
N SER A 408 -2.90 24.89 10.20
CA SER A 408 -2.56 26.31 10.25
C SER A 408 -3.43 26.99 11.30
N CYS A 409 -2.79 27.68 12.24
CA CYS A 409 -3.43 28.57 13.19
C CYS A 409 -3.07 30.01 12.81
N ASN A 410 -3.72 30.51 11.77
CA ASN A 410 -3.66 31.94 11.47
C ASN A 410 -4.78 32.61 12.25
N LYS A 411 -4.49 33.73 12.90
CA LYS A 411 -5.56 34.61 13.35
C LYS A 411 -6.15 35.20 12.08
N GLU A 412 -7.44 35.01 11.85
CA GLU A 412 -8.12 35.88 10.89
C GLU A 412 -8.04 37.29 11.47
N PRO A 413 -7.26 38.22 10.87
CA PRO A 413 -7.03 39.53 11.44
C PRO A 413 -8.31 40.36 11.47
N PHE A 414 -9.35 39.90 10.77
CA PHE A 414 -10.68 40.49 10.80
C PHE A 414 -11.80 39.45 10.58
N SER A 415 -13.04 39.82 10.94
CA SER A 415 -14.26 39.08 10.60
C SER A 415 -15.42 40.03 10.28
N ILE A 416 -16.31 39.63 9.38
CA ILE A 416 -17.54 40.36 9.05
C ILE A 416 -18.59 40.02 10.09
N ILE A 417 -18.87 40.98 10.98
CA ILE A 417 -19.88 40.85 12.03
C ILE A 417 -21.29 40.86 11.42
N SER A 418 -21.54 41.80 10.51
CA SER A 418 -22.85 41.93 9.87
C SER A 418 -22.77 42.69 8.55
N ILE A 419 -23.77 42.43 7.70
CA ILE A 419 -24.05 43.15 6.46
C ILE A 419 -25.53 43.54 6.47
N TYR A 420 -25.84 44.81 6.26
CA TYR A 420 -27.21 45.31 6.29
C TYR A 420 -27.41 46.58 5.43
N PRO A 421 -28.63 46.84 4.96
CA PRO A 421 -29.74 45.89 4.91
C PRO A 421 -29.44 44.74 3.94
N ASN A 422 -30.05 43.58 4.16
CA ASN A 422 -30.00 42.45 3.23
C ASN A 422 -31.42 41.86 3.12
N PRO A 423 -32.20 42.15 2.05
CA PRO A 423 -31.76 42.72 0.77
C PRO A 423 -31.34 44.20 0.80
N VAL A 424 -30.39 44.58 -0.06
CA VAL A 424 -29.93 45.96 -0.27
C VAL A 424 -30.42 46.53 -1.61
N ILE A 425 -30.71 47.83 -1.65
CA ILE A 425 -31.09 48.55 -2.88
C ILE A 425 -29.89 49.31 -3.45
N ASN A 426 -29.39 50.32 -2.73
CA ASN A 426 -28.37 51.25 -3.26
C ASN A 426 -27.03 51.20 -2.52
N GLU A 427 -27.07 51.09 -1.18
CA GLU A 427 -25.89 51.18 -0.34
C GLU A 427 -25.94 50.10 0.73
N MET A 428 -24.88 49.29 0.77
CA MET A 428 -24.69 48.24 1.76
C MET A 428 -23.81 48.78 2.87
N HIS A 429 -24.20 48.56 4.12
CA HIS A 429 -23.36 48.76 5.29
C HIS A 429 -22.84 47.43 5.80
N PHE A 430 -21.62 47.44 6.33
CA PHE A 430 -21.03 46.26 6.93
C PHE A 430 -20.16 46.62 8.12
N MET A 431 -20.16 45.74 9.11
CA MET A 431 -19.37 45.86 10.33
C MET A 431 -18.26 44.82 10.29
N VAL A 432 -17.03 45.28 10.44
CA VAL A 432 -15.84 44.43 10.49
C VAL A 432 -15.21 44.56 11.86
N CYS A 433 -14.97 43.45 12.55
CA CYS A 433 -14.14 43.45 13.74
C CYS A 433 -12.72 43.06 13.33
N SER A 434 -11.72 43.86 13.67
CA SER A 434 -10.31 43.52 13.45
C SER A 434 -9.53 43.42 14.75
N SER A 435 -8.54 42.52 14.80
CA SER A 435 -7.62 42.38 15.93
C SER A 435 -6.49 43.41 15.93
N GLU A 436 -6.28 44.11 14.82
CA GLU A 436 -5.19 45.06 14.59
C GLU A 436 -5.59 46.18 13.60
N ASN A 437 -4.72 47.17 13.42
CA ASN A 437 -4.91 48.18 12.38
C ASN A 437 -4.38 47.61 11.06
N THR A 438 -5.25 47.46 10.06
CA THR A 438 -4.88 46.87 8.77
C THR A 438 -5.68 47.50 7.62
N GLU A 439 -5.34 47.16 6.38
CA GLU A 439 -6.12 47.53 5.20
C GLU A 439 -6.66 46.26 4.54
N VAL A 440 -7.94 46.29 4.19
CA VAL A 440 -8.66 45.15 3.60
C VAL A 440 -9.23 45.50 2.23
N GLU A 441 -9.33 44.49 1.39
CA GLU A 441 -9.98 44.55 0.09
C GLU A 441 -11.36 43.90 0.16
N ALA A 442 -12.40 44.72 0.07
CA ALA A 442 -13.79 44.31 0.06
C ALA A 442 -14.29 44.19 -1.38
N SER A 443 -14.93 43.06 -1.70
CA SER A 443 -15.42 42.76 -3.05
C SER A 443 -16.85 42.24 -3.06
N VAL A 444 -17.55 42.50 -4.16
CA VAL A 444 -18.85 41.88 -4.48
C VAL A 444 -18.69 41.05 -5.73
N THR A 445 -19.01 39.76 -5.65
CA THR A 445 -18.92 38.83 -6.77
C THR A 445 -20.29 38.28 -7.16
N ASP A 446 -20.47 37.92 -8.43
CA ASP A 446 -21.61 37.12 -8.84
C ASP A 446 -21.47 35.65 -8.42
N VAL A 447 -22.50 34.83 -8.70
CA VAL A 447 -22.53 33.40 -8.39
C VAL A 447 -21.48 32.57 -9.14
N LEU A 448 -20.85 33.11 -10.19
CA LEU A 448 -19.76 32.48 -10.93
C LEU A 448 -18.38 32.94 -10.40
N GLY A 449 -18.35 33.76 -9.34
CA GLY A 449 -17.13 34.29 -8.74
C GLY A 449 -16.51 35.48 -9.49
N ARG A 450 -17.19 36.06 -10.48
CA ARG A 450 -16.69 37.25 -11.19
C ARG A 450 -16.80 38.46 -10.27
N VAL A 451 -15.69 39.17 -10.07
CA VAL A 451 -15.64 40.40 -9.25
C VAL A 451 -16.31 41.55 -9.99
N LEU A 452 -17.34 42.14 -9.39
CA LEU A 452 -18.11 43.26 -9.95
C LEU A 452 -17.79 44.59 -9.29
N ILE A 453 -17.50 44.55 -7.98
CA ILE A 453 -17.04 45.71 -7.21
C ILE A 453 -15.83 45.28 -6.38
N LEU A 454 -14.83 46.15 -6.30
CA LEU A 454 -13.63 45.98 -5.51
C LEU A 454 -13.25 47.31 -4.88
N ARG A 455 -13.06 47.37 -3.56
CA ARG A 455 -12.69 48.59 -2.82
C ARG A 455 -11.75 48.24 -1.68
N LYS A 456 -10.81 49.14 -1.40
CA LYS A 456 -9.90 49.04 -0.26
C LYS A 456 -10.38 49.93 0.88
N PHE A 457 -10.30 49.41 2.11
CA PHE A 457 -10.68 50.14 3.30
C PHE A 457 -9.60 49.97 4.38
N PRO A 458 -9.13 51.06 4.99
CA PRO A 458 -8.44 50.96 6.27
C PRO A 458 -9.44 50.55 7.35
N ILE A 459 -9.07 49.58 8.18
CA ILE A 459 -9.83 49.19 9.37
C ILE A 459 -8.93 49.28 10.58
N GLU A 460 -9.48 49.82 11.66
CA GLU A 460 -8.79 49.92 12.93
C GLU A 460 -9.10 48.70 13.80
N LYS A 461 -8.20 48.42 14.76
CA LYS A 461 -8.42 47.42 15.79
C LYS A 461 -9.74 47.70 16.52
N GLY A 462 -10.59 46.68 16.60
CA GLY A 462 -11.95 46.79 17.10
C GLY A 462 -12.98 46.77 15.96
N VAL A 463 -14.16 47.34 16.20
CA VAL A 463 -15.27 47.31 15.23
C VAL A 463 -15.25 48.57 14.36
N THR A 464 -15.09 48.38 13.05
CA THR A 464 -15.17 49.45 12.05
C THR A 464 -16.48 49.32 11.26
N HIS A 465 -17.19 50.43 11.09
CA HIS A 465 -18.40 50.52 10.27
C HIS A 465 -18.06 51.11 8.90
N LEU A 466 -18.40 50.38 7.84
CA LEU A 466 -18.08 50.76 6.47
C LEU A 466 -19.35 50.69 5.59
N SER A 467 -19.30 51.35 4.43
CA SER A 467 -20.34 51.25 3.41
C SER A 467 -19.77 51.09 2.01
N MET A 468 -20.58 50.49 1.14
CA MET A 468 -20.26 50.28 -0.26
C MET A 468 -21.51 50.54 -1.10
N ASN A 469 -21.38 51.42 -2.10
CA ASN A 469 -22.42 51.63 -3.09
C ASN A 469 -22.51 50.42 -4.02
N VAL A 470 -23.72 49.86 -4.15
CA VAL A 470 -24.05 48.71 -5.00
C VAL A 470 -25.14 49.04 -6.02
N SER A 471 -25.51 50.32 -6.19
CA SER A 471 -26.65 50.76 -7.01
C SER A 471 -26.50 50.44 -8.51
N ASN A 472 -25.29 50.14 -8.97
CA ASN A 472 -25.00 49.77 -10.35
C ASN A 472 -25.15 48.26 -10.62
N LEU A 473 -25.47 47.46 -9.60
CA LEU A 473 -25.67 46.02 -9.73
C LEU A 473 -27.16 45.71 -9.91
N ASN A 474 -27.47 44.74 -10.76
CA ASN A 474 -28.84 44.30 -10.99
C ASN A 474 -29.40 43.56 -9.77
N CYS A 475 -30.73 43.46 -9.68
CA CYS A 475 -31.37 42.63 -8.66
C CYS A 475 -31.01 41.15 -8.86
N ALA A 476 -30.19 40.59 -7.97
CA ALA A 476 -29.77 39.19 -7.99
C ALA A 476 -29.13 38.78 -6.65
N LEU A 477 -28.65 37.54 -6.61
CA LEU A 477 -27.83 37.02 -5.52
C LEU A 477 -26.34 37.24 -5.80
N TYR A 478 -25.62 37.72 -4.79
CA TYR A 478 -24.19 38.01 -4.82
C TYR A 478 -23.49 37.46 -3.57
N PHE A 479 -22.17 37.43 -3.61
CA PHE A 479 -21.33 37.17 -2.44
C PHE A 479 -20.48 38.39 -2.14
N PHE A 480 -20.52 38.84 -0.89
CA PHE A 480 -19.64 39.87 -0.36
C PHE A 480 -18.46 39.21 0.32
N LYS A 481 -17.24 39.60 -0.05
CA LYS A 481 -15.99 39.05 0.52
C LYS A 481 -15.11 40.18 1.02
N ILE A 482 -14.34 39.92 2.07
CA ILE A 482 -13.26 40.79 2.52
C ILE A 482 -12.00 39.94 2.62
N ASN A 483 -10.90 40.43 2.03
CA ASN A 483 -9.58 39.83 2.09
C ASN A 483 -8.55 40.80 2.66
N THR A 484 -7.46 40.30 3.25
CA THR A 484 -6.23 41.10 3.41
C THR A 484 -5.62 41.42 2.05
N ILE A 485 -4.81 42.49 1.95
CA ILE A 485 -4.14 42.88 0.69
C ILE A 485 -3.22 41.77 0.15
N ASP A 486 -2.60 41.00 1.03
CA ASP A 486 -1.74 39.87 0.69
C ASP A 486 -2.54 38.60 0.34
N GLY A 487 -3.86 38.61 0.49
CA GLY A 487 -4.77 37.52 0.13
C GLY A 487 -4.76 36.32 1.08
N LEU A 488 -4.14 36.45 2.26
CA LEU A 488 -3.93 35.33 3.19
C LEU A 488 -5.13 35.02 4.11
N SER A 489 -6.03 35.98 4.30
CA SER A 489 -7.19 35.86 5.18
C SER A 489 -8.46 36.34 4.48
N MET A 490 -9.58 35.60 4.63
CA MET A 490 -10.82 35.81 3.88
C MET A 490 -12.07 35.49 4.71
N ASP A 491 -13.05 36.40 4.70
CA ASP A 491 -14.42 36.14 5.16
C ASP A 491 -15.44 36.45 4.04
N CYS A 492 -16.58 35.76 4.05
CA CYS A 492 -17.59 35.83 3.00
C CYS A 492 -19.02 35.79 3.58
N LYS A 493 -19.89 36.66 3.06
CA LYS A 493 -21.33 36.67 3.39
C LYS A 493 -22.18 36.73 2.11
N GLN A 494 -23.36 36.12 2.18
CA GLN A 494 -24.35 36.16 1.11
C GLN A 494 -25.04 37.52 1.06
N LEU A 495 -25.10 38.17 -0.10
CA LEU A 495 -25.71 39.48 -0.31
C LEU A 495 -26.82 39.39 -1.36
N LYS A 496 -28.06 39.76 -1.00
CA LYS A 496 -29.17 39.88 -1.95
C LYS A 496 -29.37 41.34 -2.31
N ILE A 497 -29.36 41.65 -3.61
CA ILE A 497 -29.71 42.97 -4.12
C ILE A 497 -31.13 42.89 -4.70
N GLY A 498 -32.03 43.75 -4.24
CA GLY A 498 -33.45 43.71 -4.62
C GLY A 498 -34.18 45.01 -4.31
N ASN A 499 -35.22 45.31 -5.09
CA ASN A 499 -36.07 46.50 -4.97
C ASN A 499 -36.92 46.53 -3.69
#